data_AF-A0A0K0D854-F1
#
_entry.id   AF-A0A0K0D854-F1
#
_cell.length_a   1.000
_cell.length_b   1.000
_cell.length_c   1.000
_cell.angle_alpha   90.00
_cell.angle_beta   90.00
_cell.angle_gamma   90.00
#
_symmetry.space_group_name_H-M   'P 1'
#
loop_
_entity.id
_entity.type
_entity.pdbx_description
1 polymer ?
#
loop_
_entity_poly.entity_id
_entity_poly.type
_entity_poly.pdbx_seq_one_letter_code
_entity_poly.pdbx_strand_id
1 'polypeptide(L)'
;MNELGVYDVTDFVASHPGGDKILLAAGGSVEPFWALYAQHKTKEVMEILEELRIGNLDPKEVETTKQMDVSDPFSTDPERHPALIVNQQRPFNAETPPVLIMDHFLTPNDLFFVRNHMPVPKVS
;
A
#
# COMPACT_ATOMS: atom_id res chain seq x y z
N MET A 1 -7.66 18.99 6.43
CA MET A 1 -7.82 18.13 5.23
C MET A 1 -8.72 16.99 5.64
N ASN A 2 -9.78 16.70 4.89
CA ASN A 2 -10.64 15.55 5.19
C ASN A 2 -9.85 14.27 4.90
N GLU A 3 -9.58 13.46 5.93
CA GLU A 3 -8.66 12.31 5.95
C GLU A 3 -9.10 11.10 5.09
N LEU A 4 -10.25 11.19 4.39
CA LEU A 4 -10.86 10.10 3.61
C LEU A 4 -11.20 10.55 2.18
N GLY A 5 -10.29 11.26 1.52
CA GLY A 5 -10.50 11.72 0.14
C GLY A 5 -10.38 10.60 -0.89
N VAL A 6 -11.21 10.65 -1.92
CA VAL A 6 -11.12 9.83 -3.13
C VAL A 6 -10.69 10.73 -4.26
N TYR A 7 -9.65 10.33 -4.99
CA TYR A 7 -8.99 11.16 -5.99
C TYR A 7 -8.95 10.43 -7.34
N ASP A 8 -9.30 11.14 -8.41
CA ASP A 8 -9.09 10.65 -9.76
C ASP A 8 -7.78 11.22 -10.30
N VAL A 9 -6.77 10.34 -10.41
CA VAL A 9 -5.43 10.71 -10.86
C VAL A 9 -5.17 10.33 -12.31
N THR A 10 -6.20 9.91 -13.07
CA THR A 10 -6.05 9.32 -14.42
C THR A 10 -5.25 10.22 -15.36
N ASP A 11 -5.60 11.49 -15.44
CA ASP A 11 -4.90 12.46 -16.30
C ASP A 11 -3.55 12.89 -15.72
N PHE A 12 -3.42 12.87 -14.39
CA PHE A 12 -2.19 13.29 -13.69
C PHE A 12 -1.03 12.30 -13.87
N VAL A 13 -1.31 11.02 -14.15
CA VAL A 13 -0.29 9.96 -14.33
C VAL A 13 0.82 10.41 -15.30
N ALA A 14 0.46 11.03 -16.43
CA ALA A 14 1.42 11.45 -17.45
C ALA A 14 2.36 12.57 -16.99
N SER A 15 1.97 13.33 -15.97
CA SER A 15 2.74 14.46 -15.42
C SER A 15 3.44 14.16 -14.11
N HIS A 16 3.24 12.96 -13.54
CA HIS A 16 3.76 12.62 -12.22
C HIS A 16 5.31 12.53 -12.22
N PRO A 17 6.02 13.29 -11.35
CA PRO A 17 7.50 13.30 -11.31
C PRO A 17 8.20 11.98 -10.96
N GLY A 18 7.45 10.91 -10.62
CA GLY A 18 7.95 9.54 -10.43
C GLY A 18 7.54 8.56 -11.54
N GLY A 19 6.96 9.06 -12.64
CA GLY A 19 6.40 8.25 -13.72
C GLY A 19 5.35 7.26 -13.22
N ASP A 20 5.36 6.06 -13.82
CA ASP A 20 4.38 4.99 -13.57
C ASP A 20 4.35 4.46 -12.13
N LYS A 21 5.27 4.86 -11.25
CA LYS A 21 5.26 4.48 -9.83
C LYS A 21 3.98 4.88 -9.11
N ILE A 22 3.29 5.92 -9.58
CA ILE A 22 1.97 6.32 -9.07
C ILE A 22 0.94 5.18 -9.17
N LEU A 23 1.07 4.31 -10.17
CA LEU A 23 0.16 3.19 -10.40
C LEU A 23 0.26 2.09 -9.33
N LEU A 24 1.31 2.08 -8.51
CA LEU A 24 1.42 1.14 -7.40
C LEU A 24 0.30 1.33 -6.36
N ALA A 25 -0.25 2.54 -6.26
CA ALA A 25 -1.37 2.86 -5.38
C ALA A 25 -2.74 2.80 -6.08
N ALA A 26 -2.80 2.43 -7.37
CA ALA A 26 -4.03 2.47 -8.15
C ALA A 26 -5.13 1.60 -7.52
N GLY A 27 -6.30 2.20 -7.29
CA GLY A 27 -7.44 1.53 -6.65
C GLY A 27 -7.27 1.26 -5.16
N GLY A 28 -6.21 1.78 -4.53
CA GLY A 28 -5.92 1.60 -3.11
C GLY A 28 -5.59 2.92 -2.41
N SER A 29 -5.17 2.78 -1.15
CA SER A 29 -4.74 3.88 -0.30
C SER A 29 -3.30 4.31 -0.67
N VAL A 30 -3.04 5.62 -0.65
CA VAL A 30 -1.72 6.20 -0.95
C VAL A 30 -0.80 6.23 0.29
N GLU A 31 -1.38 6.08 1.48
CA GLU A 31 -0.72 6.20 2.78
C GLU A 31 0.52 5.31 2.94
N PRO A 32 0.52 4.02 2.53
CA PRO A 32 1.70 3.16 2.61
C PRO A 32 2.88 3.70 1.79
N PHE A 33 2.58 4.33 0.64
CA PHE A 33 3.59 4.84 -0.28
C PHE A 33 4.19 6.17 0.17
N TRP A 34 3.42 7.02 0.86
CA TRP A 34 3.95 8.25 1.47
C TRP A 34 4.94 7.98 2.60
N ALA A 35 4.85 6.82 3.27
CA ALA A 35 5.85 6.42 4.25
C ALA A 35 7.21 6.14 3.59
N LEU A 36 7.21 5.57 2.38
CA LEU A 36 8.41 5.28 1.59
C LEU A 36 8.98 6.54 0.94
N TYR A 37 8.12 7.41 0.41
CA TYR A 37 8.51 8.61 -0.34
C TYR A 37 8.06 9.89 0.35
N ALA A 38 8.84 10.30 1.35
CA ALA A 38 8.55 11.48 2.17
C ALA A 38 8.43 12.79 1.37
N GLN A 39 8.95 12.86 0.14
CA GLN A 39 8.83 14.01 -0.77
C GLN A 39 7.38 14.37 -1.11
N HIS A 40 6.43 13.44 -0.95
CA HIS A 40 5.01 13.72 -1.14
C HIS A 40 4.36 14.46 0.04
N LYS A 41 5.08 14.62 1.17
CA LYS A 41 4.57 15.27 2.39
C LYS A 41 4.80 16.79 2.41
N THR A 42 4.70 17.45 1.26
CA THR A 42 4.81 18.92 1.16
C THR A 42 3.46 19.57 0.94
N LYS A 43 3.35 20.86 1.23
CA LYS A 43 2.09 21.60 1.07
C LYS A 43 1.63 21.64 -0.38
N GLU A 44 2.59 21.80 -1.29
CA GLU A 44 2.36 21.90 -2.73
C GLU A 44 1.78 20.60 -3.28
N VAL A 45 2.29 19.45 -2.84
CA VAL A 45 1.74 18.13 -3.25
C VAL A 45 0.32 17.93 -2.71
N MET A 46 0.06 18.36 -1.48
CA MET A 46 -1.30 18.29 -0.91
C MET A 46 -2.28 19.21 -1.64
N GLU A 47 -1.84 20.38 -2.11
CA GLU A 47 -2.65 21.29 -2.92
C GLU A 47 -3.00 20.66 -4.28
N ILE A 48 -2.01 20.09 -4.98
CA ILE A 48 -2.24 19.36 -6.24
C ILE A 48 -3.21 18.18 -6.02
N LEU A 49 -3.03 17.42 -4.94
CA LEU A 49 -3.89 16.27 -4.65
C LEU A 49 -5.35 16.69 -4.44
N GLU A 50 -5.59 17.79 -3.73
CA GLU A 50 -6.96 18.27 -3.46
C GLU A 50 -7.67 18.71 -4.75
N GLU A 51 -6.95 19.23 -5.76
CA GLU A 51 -7.52 19.53 -7.08
C GLU A 51 -8.03 18.27 -7.82
N LEU A 52 -7.48 17.11 -7.50
CA LEU A 52 -7.84 15.81 -8.12
C LEU A 52 -8.98 15.08 -7.37
N ARG A 53 -9.54 15.70 -6.33
CA ARG A 53 -10.55 15.06 -5.48
C ARG A 53 -11.89 14.93 -6.19
N ILE A 54 -12.44 13.73 -6.19
CA ILE A 54 -13.78 13.42 -6.74
C ILE A 54 -14.81 13.08 -5.67
N GLY A 55 -14.40 12.90 -4.42
CA GLY A 55 -15.33 12.62 -3.32
C GLY A 55 -14.64 12.21 -2.03
N ASN A 56 -15.42 11.57 -1.16
CA ASN A 56 -14.99 11.05 0.14
C ASN A 56 -15.52 9.64 0.36
N LEU A 57 -14.76 8.80 1.05
CA LEU A 57 -15.27 7.51 1.56
C LEU A 57 -16.23 7.77 2.74
N ASP A 58 -17.25 6.92 2.90
CA ASP A 58 -18.07 6.91 4.11
C ASP A 58 -17.24 6.31 5.26
N PRO A 59 -17.07 7.02 6.39
CA PRO A 59 -16.33 6.49 7.54
C PRO A 59 -16.81 5.11 8.01
N LYS A 60 -18.10 4.78 7.82
CA LYS A 60 -18.66 3.49 8.22
C LYS A 60 -18.19 2.32 7.36
N GLU A 61 -17.78 2.58 6.12
CA GLU A 61 -17.28 1.55 5.20
C GLU A 61 -15.79 1.23 5.44
N VAL A 62 -15.05 2.14 6.08
CA VAL A 62 -13.64 1.94 6.43
C VAL A 62 -13.48 0.92 7.56
N GLU A 63 -14.46 0.82 8.46
CA GLU A 63 -14.41 -0.03 9.65
C GLU A 63 -14.89 -1.48 9.45
N THR A 64 -15.40 -1.86 8.27
CA THR A 64 -15.77 -3.25 7.97
C THR A 64 -14.53 -4.16 7.87
N THR A 65 -13.99 -4.48 9.05
CA THR A 65 -12.83 -5.31 9.26
C THR A 65 -13.19 -6.78 9.05
N LYS A 66 -12.29 -7.46 8.35
CA LYS A 66 -12.26 -8.89 8.07
C LYS A 66 -12.72 -9.70 9.29
N GLN A 67 -13.88 -10.37 9.19
CA GLN A 67 -14.22 -11.39 10.18
C GLN A 67 -13.13 -12.46 10.14
N MET A 68 -12.33 -12.55 11.20
CA MET A 68 -11.27 -13.54 11.31
C MET A 68 -11.89 -14.88 11.64
N ASP A 69 -11.77 -15.84 10.72
CA ASP A 69 -12.09 -17.23 11.01
C ASP A 69 -11.05 -17.77 11.99
N VAL A 70 -11.48 -18.05 13.22
CA VAL A 70 -10.61 -18.54 14.30
C VAL A 70 -10.03 -19.93 13.98
N SER A 71 -10.65 -20.67 13.06
CA SER A 71 -10.17 -21.99 12.61
C SER A 71 -9.04 -21.91 11.57
N ASP A 72 -8.82 -20.74 10.97
CA ASP A 72 -7.79 -20.54 9.95
C ASP A 72 -6.40 -20.46 10.60
N PRO A 73 -5.47 -21.37 10.27
CA PRO A 73 -4.13 -21.37 10.84
C PRO A 73 -3.30 -20.13 10.45
N PHE A 74 -3.69 -19.40 9.39
CA PHE A 74 -3.06 -18.15 8.96
C PHE A 74 -3.77 -16.90 9.50
N SER A 75 -4.77 -17.06 10.37
CA SER A 75 -5.54 -15.94 10.93
C SER A 75 -4.65 -14.94 11.69
N THR A 76 -3.54 -15.39 12.27
CA THR A 76 -2.59 -14.52 12.97
C THR A 76 -1.40 -14.09 12.12
N ASP A 77 -1.40 -14.38 10.81
CA ASP A 77 -0.34 -13.89 9.94
C ASP A 77 -0.33 -12.34 9.95
N PRO A 78 0.84 -11.71 10.10
CA PRO A 78 0.95 -10.27 10.14
C PRO A 78 0.57 -9.61 8.81
N GLU A 79 0.14 -8.35 8.89
CA GLU A 79 -0.11 -7.53 7.70
C GLU A 79 1.18 -7.27 6.89
N ARG A 80 0.99 -6.98 5.61
CA ARG A 80 2.06 -6.86 4.61
C ARG A 80 1.82 -5.63 3.75
N HIS A 81 2.91 -5.03 3.27
CA HIS A 81 2.80 -3.82 2.45
C HIS A 81 2.06 -4.12 1.14
N PRO A 82 1.05 -3.32 0.75
CA PRO A 82 0.19 -3.62 -0.40
C PRO A 82 0.92 -3.54 -1.75
N ALA A 83 2.07 -2.86 -1.79
CA ALA A 83 2.91 -2.82 -2.99
C ALA A 83 3.56 -4.17 -3.33
N LEU A 84 3.67 -5.12 -2.40
CA LEU A 84 4.29 -6.40 -2.68
C LEU A 84 3.50 -7.16 -3.75
N ILE A 85 4.21 -7.77 -4.70
CA ILE A 85 3.59 -8.67 -5.67
C ILE A 85 3.32 -9.99 -4.97
N VAL A 86 2.07 -10.20 -4.57
CA VAL A 86 1.66 -11.41 -3.84
C VAL A 86 1.48 -12.56 -4.83
N ASN A 87 2.40 -13.52 -4.76
CA ASN A 87 2.36 -14.73 -5.57
C ASN A 87 1.51 -15.83 -4.91
N GLN A 88 1.46 -15.88 -3.58
CA GLN A 88 0.61 -16.78 -2.79
C GLN A 88 0.20 -16.10 -1.48
N GLN A 89 -1.08 -16.19 -1.09
CA GLN A 89 -1.58 -15.56 0.13
C GLN A 89 -1.43 -16.47 1.37
N ARG A 90 -1.58 -17.80 1.20
CA ARG A 90 -1.57 -18.80 2.30
C ARG A 90 -0.84 -20.07 1.85
N PRO A 91 0.42 -20.30 2.27
CA PRO A 91 1.27 -19.41 3.06
C PRO A 91 1.69 -18.15 2.28
N PHE A 92 1.94 -17.05 2.99
CA PHE A 92 2.28 -15.77 2.35
C PHE A 92 3.63 -15.83 1.63
N ASN A 93 3.63 -15.59 0.33
CA ASN A 93 4.83 -15.47 -0.50
C ASN A 93 4.67 -14.30 -1.45
N ALA A 94 5.59 -13.34 -1.38
CA ALA A 94 5.53 -12.14 -2.17
C ALA A 94 6.92 -11.56 -2.44
N GLU A 95 7.05 -10.81 -3.54
CA GLU A 95 8.30 -10.19 -3.97
C GLU A 95 8.17 -8.67 -4.10
N THR A 96 9.32 -7.98 -4.03
CA THR A 96 9.41 -6.55 -4.28
C THR A 96 9.12 -6.27 -5.76
N PRO A 97 8.26 -5.29 -6.10
CA PRO A 97 8.09 -4.88 -7.49
C PRO A 97 9.42 -4.51 -8.15
N PRO A 98 9.67 -4.92 -9.41
CA PRO A 98 10.91 -4.57 -10.11
C PRO A 98 11.17 -3.06 -10.21
N VAL A 99 10.11 -2.26 -10.25
CA VAL A 99 10.20 -0.79 -10.28
C VAL A 99 10.73 -0.18 -8.97
N LEU A 100 10.71 -0.95 -7.86
CA LEU A 100 11.14 -0.51 -6.53
C LEU A 100 12.47 -1.16 -6.09
N ILE A 101 12.89 -2.27 -6.70
CA ILE A 101 14.00 -3.09 -6.21
C ILE A 101 15.34 -2.34 -6.17
N MET A 102 15.52 -1.34 -7.05
CA MET A 102 16.75 -0.56 -7.18
C MET A 102 16.69 0.83 -6.52
N ASP A 103 15.57 1.18 -5.89
CA ASP A 103 15.39 2.52 -5.30
C ASP A 103 16.30 2.77 -4.09
N HIS A 104 16.61 1.71 -3.35
CA HIS A 104 17.46 1.75 -2.18
C HIS A 104 18.51 0.64 -2.25
N PHE A 105 19.75 0.96 -1.86
CA PHE A 105 20.80 -0.05 -1.74
C PHE A 105 20.43 -1.15 -0.72
N LEU A 106 19.78 -0.76 0.38
CA LEU A 106 19.17 -1.67 1.34
C LEU A 106 17.66 -1.65 1.15
N THR A 107 17.07 -2.76 0.72
CA THR A 107 15.62 -2.87 0.55
C THR A 107 14.92 -2.63 1.90
N PRO A 108 13.95 -1.70 1.98
CA PRO A 108 13.17 -1.50 3.19
C PRO A 108 12.50 -2.79 3.66
N ASN A 109 12.44 -3.03 4.97
CA ASN A 109 11.90 -4.27 5.55
C ASN A 109 10.47 -4.58 5.06
N ASP A 110 9.63 -3.56 4.91
CA ASP A 110 8.24 -3.70 4.46
C ASP A 110 8.11 -4.15 2.99
N LEU A 111 9.18 -3.96 2.21
CA LEU A 111 9.27 -4.36 0.80
C LEU A 111 10.19 -5.56 0.58
N PHE A 112 10.88 -6.05 1.62
CA PHE A 112 11.77 -7.20 1.50
C PHE A 112 10.97 -8.45 1.10
N PHE A 113 11.52 -9.24 0.18
CA PHE A 113 10.90 -10.50 -0.27
C PHE A 113 10.52 -11.41 0.91
N VAL A 114 9.30 -11.96 0.87
CA VAL A 114 8.80 -12.86 1.91
C VAL A 114 8.52 -14.23 1.30
N ARG A 115 9.06 -15.28 1.93
CA ARG A 115 8.77 -16.67 1.58
C ARG A 115 8.43 -17.48 2.80
N ASN A 116 7.14 -17.76 2.98
CA ASN A 116 6.66 -18.64 4.02
C ASN A 116 6.27 -20.01 3.45
N HIS A 117 6.62 -21.07 4.17
CA HIS A 117 6.15 -22.43 3.91
C HIS A 117 4.95 -22.83 4.79
N MET A 118 4.78 -22.14 5.93
CA MET A 118 3.80 -22.42 6.98
C MET A 118 3.33 -21.08 7.58
N PRO A 119 2.28 -21.07 8.43
CA PRO A 119 1.86 -19.86 9.14
C PRO A 119 3.00 -19.20 9.92
N VAL A 120 2.96 -17.88 10.04
CA VAL A 120 3.96 -17.13 10.80
C VAL A 120 3.76 -17.36 12.30
N PRO A 121 4.78 -17.82 13.05
CA PRO A 121 4.64 -18.02 14.49
C PRO A 121 4.34 -16.73 15.24
N LYS A 122 3.33 -16.74 16.11
CA LYS A 122 3.08 -15.68 17.08
C LYS A 122 3.92 -15.94 18.33
N VAL A 123 5.00 -15.19 18.49
CA VAL A 123 5.87 -15.24 19.67
C VAL A 123 5.48 -14.12 20.63
N SER A 124 5.16 -14.47 21.88
CA SER A 124 4.76 -13.56 22.96
C SER A 124 5.81 -13.48 24.05
#